data_AF-A0A150QT03-F1
#
_entry.id   AF-A0A150QT03-F1
#
_cell.length_a   1.000
_cell.length_b   1.000
_cell.length_c   1.000
_cell.angle_alpha   90.00
_cell.angle_beta   90.00
_cell.angle_gamma   90.00
#
_symmetry.space_group_name_H-M   'P 1'
#
loop_
_entity.id
_entity.type
_entity.pdbx_description
1 polymer ?
#
loop_
_entity_poly.entity_id
_entity_poly.type
_entity_poly.pdbx_seq_one_letter_code
_entity_poly.pdbx_strand_id
1 'polypeptide(L)'
;MKSFLMAIGVMAIVSTGCEEIVFIPVLGGEHPSDPDSPPPPDDDPPVPSAIAMRAGDLPPDFNFRKGEDPDTFILVFNSDVQECPPTVIEPTCDNAPIWQLILALPPELDTPGLIDLSDDRIRFQEALSENANGCGLFGGEGFGGYRGTLEIISTDETSLFVKLRDTGMEGRASGDYTVQRCGAALETAPGG
;
A
#
# COMPACT_ATOMS: atom_id res chain seq x y z
N MET A 1 -25.77 -39.76 -3.35
CA MET A 1 -25.77 -40.24 -1.96
C MET A 1 -25.04 -39.20 -1.11
N LYS A 2 -25.64 -38.84 0.02
CA LYS A 2 -25.10 -38.11 1.20
C LYS A 2 -24.63 -36.67 1.03
N SER A 3 -25.55 -35.77 1.37
CA SER A 3 -25.35 -34.43 1.92
C SER A 3 -24.67 -34.46 3.30
N PHE A 4 -23.93 -33.41 3.65
CA PHE A 4 -23.72 -33.00 5.04
C PHE A 4 -23.94 -31.48 5.16
N LEU A 5 -25.00 -31.14 5.90
CA LEU A 5 -25.28 -29.83 6.49
C LEU A 5 -24.72 -29.86 7.91
N MET A 6 -24.02 -28.80 8.34
CA MET A 6 -23.83 -28.51 9.77
C MET A 6 -24.24 -27.07 10.06
N ALA A 7 -25.04 -26.97 11.11
CA ALA A 7 -25.78 -25.80 11.56
C ALA A 7 -24.91 -24.89 12.44
N ILE A 8 -25.18 -23.59 12.39
CA ILE A 8 -24.71 -22.60 13.37
C ILE A 8 -25.92 -22.23 14.24
N GLY A 9 -25.81 -22.54 15.54
CA GLY A 9 -26.81 -22.23 16.55
C GLY A 9 -26.70 -20.77 17.00
N VAL A 10 -27.85 -20.08 17.00
CA VAL A 10 -28.06 -18.75 17.57
C VAL A 10 -28.27 -18.91 19.07
N MET A 11 -27.46 -18.24 19.90
CA MET A 11 -27.77 -18.06 21.33
C MET A 11 -28.46 -16.71 21.55
N ALA A 12 -29.58 -16.78 22.25
CA ALA A 12 -30.45 -15.66 22.57
C ALA A 12 -29.89 -14.77 23.68
N ILE A 13 -30.18 -13.48 23.54
CA ILE A 13 -30.01 -12.44 24.56
C ILE A 13 -31.14 -12.58 25.58
N VAL A 14 -30.79 -12.66 26.87
CA VAL A 14 -31.75 -12.52 27.97
C VAL A 14 -31.31 -11.32 28.82
N SER A 15 -32.08 -10.24 28.73
CA SER A 15 -32.02 -9.09 29.63
C SER A 15 -32.91 -9.35 30.84
N THR A 16 -32.38 -9.23 32.05
CA THR A 16 -33.17 -9.01 33.27
C THR A 16 -32.34 -8.23 34.28
N GLY A 17 -32.90 -7.14 34.81
CA GLY A 17 -32.55 -6.62 36.13
C GLY A 17 -32.16 -5.15 36.16
N CYS A 18 -33.11 -4.30 36.56
CA CYS A 18 -32.85 -2.95 37.02
C CYS A 18 -32.21 -3.00 38.41
N GLU A 19 -30.98 -2.51 38.58
CA GLU A 19 -30.48 -2.06 39.87
C GLU A 19 -29.79 -0.70 39.71
N GLU A 20 -30.14 0.17 40.65
CA GLU A 20 -29.68 1.55 40.81
C GLU A 20 -28.19 1.57 41.15
N ILE A 21 -27.36 2.17 40.29
CA ILE A 21 -25.93 2.33 40.55
C ILE A 21 -25.74 3.57 41.44
N VAL A 22 -25.50 3.33 42.72
CA VAL A 22 -25.02 4.34 43.67
C VAL A 22 -23.55 4.65 43.37
N PHE A 23 -23.25 5.88 42.97
CA PHE A 23 -21.87 6.36 42.87
C PHE A 23 -21.29 6.62 44.27
N ILE A 24 -20.38 5.76 44.71
CA ILE A 24 -19.47 6.05 45.82
C ILE A 24 -18.21 6.70 45.22
N PRO A 25 -17.87 7.96 45.55
CA PRO A 25 -16.60 8.54 45.15
C PRO A 25 -15.49 7.92 46.02
N VAL A 26 -14.76 6.94 45.48
CA VAL A 26 -13.57 6.43 46.14
C VAL A 26 -12.38 7.30 45.76
N LEU A 27 -11.86 7.96 46.79
CA LEU A 27 -10.59 8.67 46.84
C LEU A 27 -9.42 7.80 46.33
N GLY A 28 -8.44 8.48 45.75
CA GLY A 28 -7.28 7.88 45.12
C GLY A 28 -6.56 6.79 45.92
N GLY A 29 -6.16 5.77 45.18
CA GLY A 29 -5.11 4.84 45.54
C GLY A 29 -4.32 4.56 44.27
N GLU A 30 -3.04 4.88 44.28
CA GLU A 30 -2.08 4.49 43.24
C GLU A 30 -2.18 2.98 43.01
N HIS A 31 -2.46 2.58 41.77
CA HIS A 31 -2.57 1.18 41.40
C HIS A 31 -1.16 0.58 41.31
N PRO A 32 -0.85 -0.50 42.05
CA PRO A 32 0.41 -1.22 41.89
C PRO A 32 0.47 -1.83 40.49
N SER A 33 1.55 -1.58 39.76
CA SER A 33 1.82 -2.12 38.41
C SER A 33 1.54 -3.62 38.36
N ASP A 34 0.58 -4.02 37.54
CA ASP A 34 0.19 -5.41 37.33
C ASP A 34 1.31 -6.14 36.54
N PRO A 35 2.01 -7.14 37.13
CA PRO A 35 3.07 -7.88 36.45
C PRO A 35 2.57 -8.81 35.34
N ASP A 36 1.25 -8.92 35.14
CA ASP A 36 0.61 -9.77 34.11
C ASP A 36 0.06 -9.00 32.90
N SER A 37 0.49 -7.76 32.67
CA SER A 37 0.16 -7.09 31.41
C SER A 37 0.77 -7.89 30.25
N PRO A 38 -0.03 -8.46 29.33
CA PRO A 38 0.50 -9.13 28.16
C PRO A 38 1.40 -8.15 27.39
N PRO A 39 2.49 -8.62 26.76
CA PRO A 39 3.30 -7.75 25.92
C PRO A 39 2.38 -7.05 24.91
N PRO A 40 2.68 -5.79 24.53
CA PRO A 40 1.93 -5.11 23.47
C PRO A 40 1.85 -6.05 22.26
N PRO A 41 0.68 -6.14 21.59
CA PRO A 41 0.51 -7.05 20.48
C PRO A 41 1.63 -6.85 19.47
N ASP A 42 2.21 -7.96 19.01
CA ASP A 42 3.26 -8.00 18.00
C ASP A 42 2.90 -7.05 16.86
N ASP A 43 3.84 -6.16 16.51
CA ASP A 43 3.68 -5.21 15.40
C ASP A 43 3.22 -5.97 14.15
N ASP A 44 1.95 -5.80 13.76
CA ASP A 44 1.44 -6.35 12.50
C ASP A 44 2.41 -5.93 11.38
N PRO A 45 2.80 -6.85 10.48
CA PRO A 45 3.71 -6.51 9.40
C PRO A 45 3.13 -5.33 8.60
N PRO A 46 3.96 -4.37 8.17
CA PRO A 46 3.48 -3.21 7.44
C PRO A 46 2.66 -3.66 6.23
N VAL A 47 1.48 -3.05 6.08
CA VAL A 47 0.60 -3.32 4.94
C VAL A 47 1.20 -2.63 3.72
N PRO A 48 1.46 -3.37 2.62
CA PRO A 48 1.97 -2.76 1.40
C PRO A 48 1.11 -1.58 0.96
N SER A 49 1.76 -0.49 0.58
CA SER A 49 1.11 0.74 0.19
C SER A 49 1.38 1.09 -1.26
N ALA A 50 0.57 2.00 -1.79
CA ALA A 50 0.76 2.49 -3.13
C ALA A 50 0.35 3.96 -3.26
N ILE A 51 1.09 4.69 -4.07
CA ILE A 51 0.81 6.08 -4.45
C ILE A 51 0.96 6.26 -5.96
N ALA A 52 0.37 7.32 -6.50
CA ALA A 52 0.44 7.63 -7.92
C ALA A 52 0.64 9.11 -8.19
N MET A 53 1.31 9.48 -9.28
CA MET A 53 1.44 10.87 -9.70
C MET A 53 1.78 11.02 -11.18
N ARG A 54 1.79 12.25 -11.68
CA ARG A 54 2.32 12.55 -13.01
C ARG A 54 3.84 12.66 -12.97
N ALA A 55 4.51 12.23 -14.03
CA ALA A 55 5.97 12.33 -14.13
C ALA A 55 6.46 13.78 -14.06
N GLY A 56 5.66 14.74 -14.51
CA GLY A 56 5.92 16.17 -14.37
C GLY A 56 6.04 16.64 -12.92
N ASP A 57 5.30 16.01 -12.02
CA ASP A 57 5.22 16.33 -10.58
C ASP A 57 6.29 15.61 -9.75
N LEU A 58 7.05 14.68 -10.34
CA LEU A 58 8.08 13.95 -9.62
C LEU A 58 9.19 14.89 -9.13
N PRO A 59 9.70 14.68 -7.90
CA PRO A 59 10.88 15.37 -7.40
C PRO A 59 12.07 15.25 -8.38
N PRO A 60 12.93 16.29 -8.46
CA PRO A 60 14.04 16.31 -9.41
C PRO A 60 15.10 15.23 -9.16
N ASP A 61 15.19 14.71 -7.95
CA ASP A 61 16.07 13.62 -7.52
C ASP A 61 15.50 12.22 -7.82
N PHE A 62 14.24 12.13 -8.27
CA PHE A 62 13.62 10.88 -8.67
C PHE A 62 14.09 10.46 -10.07
N ASN A 63 15.21 9.73 -10.12
CA ASN A 63 15.93 9.35 -11.36
C ASN A 63 15.08 8.58 -12.39
N PHE A 64 13.96 7.99 -11.97
CA PHE A 64 13.02 7.32 -12.87
C PHE A 64 12.40 8.27 -13.91
N ARG A 65 12.34 9.59 -13.65
CA ARG A 65 11.74 10.60 -14.54
C ARG A 65 12.43 10.76 -15.90
N LYS A 66 13.70 10.35 -16.04
CA LYS A 66 14.51 10.74 -17.19
C LYS A 66 13.96 10.16 -18.51
N GLY A 67 13.41 11.04 -19.36
CA GLY A 67 12.92 10.71 -20.69
C GLY A 67 11.43 10.42 -20.78
N GLU A 68 10.72 10.47 -19.65
CA GLU A 68 9.27 10.28 -19.62
C GLU A 68 8.52 11.53 -20.09
N ASP A 69 7.37 11.32 -20.74
CA ASP A 69 6.38 12.36 -20.98
C ASP A 69 5.90 12.93 -19.63
N PRO A 70 5.75 14.25 -19.44
CA PRO A 70 5.26 14.81 -18.18
C PRO A 70 3.89 14.26 -17.76
N ASP A 71 3.06 13.83 -18.69
CA ASP A 71 1.73 13.27 -18.43
C ASP A 71 1.76 11.75 -18.13
N THR A 72 2.93 11.10 -18.25
CA THR A 72 3.12 9.69 -17.86
C THR A 72 2.62 9.49 -16.42
N PHE A 73 1.80 8.47 -16.23
CA PHE A 73 1.22 8.12 -14.95
C PHE A 73 2.15 7.16 -14.21
N ILE A 74 2.71 7.64 -13.11
CA ILE A 74 3.68 6.93 -12.28
C ILE A 74 2.93 6.29 -11.12
N LEU A 75 3.06 4.98 -10.96
CA LEU A 75 2.56 4.21 -9.83
C LEU A 75 3.75 3.70 -9.03
N VAL A 76 3.73 3.89 -7.72
CA VAL A 76 4.76 3.40 -6.81
C VAL A 76 4.09 2.48 -5.80
N PHE A 77 4.45 1.21 -5.80
CA PHE A 77 4.06 0.20 -4.82
C PHE A 77 5.24 -0.08 -3.90
N ASN A 78 5.00 -0.19 -2.61
CA ASN A 78 6.04 -0.41 -1.63
C ASN A 78 5.57 -1.38 -0.53
N SER A 79 6.48 -2.16 0.04
CA SER A 79 6.22 -2.95 1.24
C SER A 79 5.86 -2.08 2.45
N ASP A 80 6.42 -0.88 2.51
CA ASP A 80 6.17 0.07 3.60
C ASP A 80 5.14 1.13 3.20
N VAL A 81 4.64 1.86 4.19
CA VAL A 81 3.78 3.01 3.99
C VAL A 81 4.54 4.10 3.23
N GLN A 82 3.95 4.58 2.14
CA GLN A 82 4.44 5.68 1.32
C GLN A 82 3.61 6.94 1.56
N GLU A 83 4.30 8.07 1.59
CA GLU A 83 3.69 9.40 1.64
C GLU A 83 4.08 10.16 0.37
N CYS A 84 3.38 11.26 0.09
CA CYS A 84 3.73 12.17 -0.99
C CYS A 84 4.74 13.22 -0.47
N PRO A 85 5.86 13.52 -1.17
CA PRO A 85 6.29 12.94 -2.44
C PRO A 85 6.88 11.52 -2.28
N PRO A 86 6.89 10.70 -3.35
CA PRO A 86 7.39 9.33 -3.29
C PRO A 86 8.85 9.28 -2.83
N THR A 87 9.16 8.27 -2.03
CA THR A 87 10.54 7.98 -1.61
C THR A 87 11.02 6.71 -2.31
N VAL A 88 12.24 6.75 -2.84
CA VAL A 88 12.90 5.53 -3.34
C VAL A 88 13.44 4.78 -2.14
N ILE A 89 13.28 3.45 -2.12
CA ILE A 89 13.82 2.65 -1.01
C ILE A 89 15.35 2.69 -1.01
N GLU A 90 15.92 2.75 0.19
CA GLU A 90 17.36 2.69 0.42
C GLU A 90 17.78 1.29 0.89
N PRO A 91 19.04 0.88 0.67
CA PRO A 91 19.54 -0.36 1.22
C PRO A 91 19.49 -0.32 2.76
N THR A 92 18.71 -1.22 3.35
CA THR A 92 18.68 -1.50 4.79
C THR A 92 19.38 -2.82 5.13
N CYS A 93 19.88 -2.89 6.35
CA CYS A 93 20.44 -4.09 6.98
C CYS A 93 19.39 -4.86 7.82
N ASP A 94 18.14 -4.40 7.82
CA ASP A 94 17.09 -5.00 8.62
C ASP A 94 16.79 -6.42 8.15
N ASN A 95 16.29 -7.24 9.07
CA ASN A 95 15.94 -8.63 8.78
C ASN A 95 14.65 -8.75 7.95
N ALA A 96 13.83 -7.69 7.91
CA ALA A 96 12.62 -7.64 7.09
C ALA A 96 12.97 -7.08 5.70
N PRO A 97 12.70 -7.83 4.61
CA PRO A 97 12.96 -7.33 3.27
C PRO A 97 12.02 -6.19 2.91
N ILE A 98 12.57 -5.09 2.42
CA ILE A 98 11.81 -3.94 1.90
C ILE A 98 11.83 -4.02 0.38
N TRP A 99 10.68 -3.84 -0.26
CA TRP A 99 10.59 -3.91 -1.72
C TRP A 99 9.81 -2.73 -2.28
N GLN A 100 10.15 -2.36 -3.51
CA GLN A 100 9.48 -1.29 -4.25
C GLN A 100 9.33 -1.67 -5.72
N LEU A 101 8.14 -1.43 -6.25
CA LEU A 101 7.84 -1.53 -7.68
C LEU A 101 7.33 -0.19 -8.17
N ILE A 102 7.99 0.37 -9.17
CA ILE A 102 7.57 1.59 -9.85
C ILE A 102 7.14 1.22 -11.27
N LEU A 103 5.95 1.65 -11.67
CA LEU A 103 5.43 1.51 -13.03
C LEU A 103 5.23 2.89 -13.64
N ALA A 104 5.70 3.10 -14.87
CA ALA A 104 5.37 4.25 -15.70
C ALA A 104 4.38 3.79 -16.77
N LEU A 105 3.14 4.26 -16.66
CA LEU A 105 2.09 4.00 -17.63
C LEU A 105 1.96 5.21 -18.55
N PRO A 106 2.00 5.01 -19.89
CA PRO A 106 1.67 6.08 -20.81
C PRO A 106 0.21 6.54 -20.60
N PRO A 107 -0.11 7.81 -20.88
CA PRO A 107 -1.41 8.40 -20.54
C PRO A 107 -2.60 7.68 -21.19
N GLU A 108 -2.40 7.00 -22.33
CA GLU A 108 -3.45 6.21 -22.98
C GLU A 108 -3.85 4.96 -22.17
N LEU A 109 -3.02 4.53 -21.22
CA LEU A 109 -3.29 3.40 -20.33
C LEU A 109 -3.80 3.84 -18.94
N ASP A 110 -3.85 5.14 -18.62
CA ASP A 110 -4.43 5.68 -17.38
C ASP A 110 -5.97 5.76 -17.50
N THR A 111 -6.61 4.61 -17.72
CA THR A 111 -8.07 4.48 -17.77
C THR A 111 -8.51 3.17 -17.12
N PRO A 112 -9.75 3.08 -16.59
CA PRO A 112 -10.27 1.84 -16.02
C PRO A 112 -10.20 0.68 -17.02
N GLY A 113 -9.63 -0.45 -16.60
CA GLY A 113 -9.41 -1.61 -17.45
C GLY A 113 -8.23 -2.47 -17.00
N LEU A 114 -8.11 -3.63 -17.66
CA LEU A 114 -7.00 -4.56 -17.47
C LEU A 114 -5.83 -4.18 -18.37
N ILE A 115 -4.65 -4.05 -17.77
CA ILE A 115 -3.38 -3.69 -18.41
C ILE A 115 -2.43 -4.87 -18.27
N ASP A 116 -1.87 -5.31 -19.40
CA ASP A 116 -0.79 -6.29 -19.45
C ASP A 116 0.55 -5.56 -19.23
N LEU A 117 1.27 -5.90 -18.15
CA LEU A 117 2.53 -5.24 -17.80
C LEU A 117 3.71 -5.64 -18.72
N SER A 118 3.47 -6.58 -19.64
CA SER A 118 4.43 -6.91 -20.69
C SER A 118 4.37 -5.98 -21.91
N ASP A 119 3.41 -5.04 -21.96
CA ASP A 119 3.34 -3.98 -22.99
C ASP A 119 4.66 -3.19 -23.05
N ASP A 120 5.21 -3.04 -24.25
CA ASP A 120 6.52 -2.43 -24.50
C ASP A 120 6.60 -0.94 -24.21
N ARG A 121 5.45 -0.29 -24.06
CA ARG A 121 5.34 1.12 -23.66
C ARG A 121 5.39 1.29 -22.15
N ILE A 122 5.21 0.23 -21.38
CA ILE A 122 5.25 0.29 -19.92
C ILE A 122 6.70 0.16 -19.48
N ARG A 123 7.17 1.17 -18.74
CA ARG A 123 8.45 1.12 -18.05
C ARG A 123 8.24 0.64 -16.63
N PHE A 124 9.19 -0.14 -16.13
CA PHE A 124 9.20 -0.57 -14.74
C PHE A 124 10.58 -0.36 -14.11
N GLN A 125 10.56 -0.24 -12.78
CA GLN A 125 11.73 -0.39 -11.93
C GLN A 125 11.32 -1.20 -10.71
N GLU A 126 12.07 -2.26 -10.42
CA GLU A 126 11.92 -3.06 -9.21
C GLU A 126 13.15 -2.91 -8.33
N ALA A 127 12.94 -2.86 -7.03
CA ALA A 127 13.99 -2.81 -6.04
C ALA A 127 13.63 -3.69 -4.83
N LEU A 128 14.61 -4.41 -4.31
CA LEU A 128 14.53 -5.26 -3.14
C LEU A 128 15.75 -4.99 -2.28
N SER A 129 15.53 -4.58 -1.05
CA SER A 129 16.54 -4.48 -0.02
C SER A 129 16.39 -5.66 0.94
N GLU A 130 17.42 -6.48 1.06
CA GLU A 130 17.44 -7.63 1.98
C GLU A 130 18.85 -7.91 2.50
N ASN A 131 18.93 -8.53 3.68
CA ASN A 131 20.19 -8.92 4.32
C ASN A 131 20.69 -10.29 3.82
N ALA A 132 20.90 -10.42 2.50
CA ALA A 132 21.29 -11.68 1.86
C ALA A 132 22.77 -11.71 1.46
N ASN A 133 23.69 -11.50 2.42
CA ASN A 133 25.17 -11.41 2.30
C ASN A 133 25.76 -9.98 2.33
N GLY A 134 25.13 -9.09 3.09
CA GLY A 134 25.46 -7.66 3.17
C GLY A 134 24.22 -6.83 2.92
N CYS A 135 24.25 -5.56 3.33
CA CYS A 135 23.12 -4.65 3.12
C CYS A 135 23.22 -4.14 1.67
N GLY A 136 22.37 -4.69 0.82
CA GLY A 136 22.40 -4.44 -0.62
C GLY A 136 21.02 -4.09 -1.14
N LEU A 137 21.00 -3.25 -2.17
CA LEU A 137 19.81 -2.99 -2.97
C LEU A 137 19.96 -3.77 -4.27
N PHE A 138 19.06 -4.73 -4.47
CA PHE A 138 18.93 -5.51 -5.70
C PHE A 138 17.79 -4.96 -6.51
N GLY A 139 17.85 -5.06 -7.83
CA GLY A 139 16.78 -4.52 -8.65
C GLY A 139 17.08 -4.55 -10.13
N GLY A 140 16.10 -4.12 -10.90
CA GLY A 140 16.16 -4.03 -12.35
C GLY A 140 15.28 -2.88 -12.83
N GLU A 141 15.59 -2.38 -14.02
CA GLU A 141 14.72 -1.46 -14.74
C GLU A 141 14.62 -1.91 -16.21
N GLY A 142 13.52 -1.55 -16.85
CA GLY A 142 13.32 -1.88 -18.26
C GLY A 142 11.99 -1.41 -18.83
N PHE A 143 11.78 -1.77 -20.08
CA PHE A 143 10.54 -1.56 -20.84
C PHE A 143 10.05 -2.93 -21.31
N GLY A 144 8.72 -3.14 -21.35
CA GLY A 144 8.14 -4.30 -22.02
C GLY A 144 8.69 -5.63 -21.56
N GLY A 145 8.19 -6.13 -20.43
CA GLY A 145 8.68 -7.41 -19.92
C GLY A 145 8.46 -7.64 -18.43
N TYR A 146 7.87 -6.67 -17.73
CA TYR A 146 7.40 -6.93 -16.39
C TYR A 146 6.27 -7.95 -16.45
N ARG A 147 6.39 -9.04 -15.69
CA ARG A 147 5.43 -10.14 -15.76
C ARG A 147 4.30 -9.89 -14.78
N GLY A 148 3.10 -9.65 -15.29
CA GLY A 148 1.92 -9.49 -14.45
C GLY A 148 0.84 -8.67 -15.12
N THR A 149 -0.19 -8.33 -14.34
CA THR A 149 -1.28 -7.48 -14.79
C THR A 149 -1.62 -6.43 -13.76
N LEU A 150 -2.01 -5.25 -14.22
CA LEU A 150 -2.61 -4.21 -13.41
C LEU A 150 -4.05 -3.99 -13.90
N GLU A 151 -5.03 -4.09 -13.01
CA GLU A 151 -6.41 -3.72 -13.30
C GLU A 151 -6.73 -2.41 -12.59
N ILE A 152 -7.01 -1.34 -13.35
CA ILE A 152 -7.56 -0.11 -12.78
C ILE A 152 -9.08 -0.31 -12.68
N ILE A 153 -9.59 -0.45 -11.46
CA ILE A 153 -11.02 -0.70 -11.22
C ILE A 153 -11.80 0.62 -11.34
N SER A 154 -11.31 1.64 -10.65
CA SER A 154 -11.91 2.96 -10.61
C SER A 154 -10.86 4.03 -10.32
N THR A 155 -11.16 5.24 -10.75
CA THR A 155 -10.36 6.43 -10.47
C THR A 155 -11.30 7.56 -10.06
N ASP A 156 -10.87 8.35 -9.09
CA ASP A 156 -11.47 9.63 -8.76
C ASP A 156 -10.38 10.72 -8.71
N GLU A 157 -10.71 11.89 -8.17
CA GLU A 157 -9.82 13.05 -8.12
C GLU A 157 -8.64 12.87 -7.16
N THR A 158 -8.76 12.05 -6.11
CA THR A 158 -7.77 11.94 -5.04
C THR A 158 -7.15 10.56 -4.92
N SER A 159 -7.76 9.55 -5.54
CA SER A 159 -7.40 8.16 -5.40
C SER A 159 -7.77 7.30 -6.60
N LEU A 160 -7.24 6.08 -6.60
CA LEU A 160 -7.55 5.02 -7.55
C LEU A 160 -7.59 3.69 -6.82
N PHE A 161 -8.48 2.81 -7.27
CA PHE A 161 -8.55 1.43 -6.80
C PHE A 161 -7.98 0.53 -7.88
N VAL A 162 -6.92 -0.20 -7.55
CA VAL A 162 -6.23 -1.07 -8.51
C VAL A 162 -6.04 -2.46 -7.94
N LYS A 163 -5.98 -3.45 -8.84
CA LYS A 163 -5.50 -4.80 -8.52
C LYS A 163 -4.21 -5.04 -9.25
N LEU A 164 -3.14 -5.26 -8.50
CA LEU A 164 -1.88 -5.71 -9.04
C LEU A 164 -1.79 -7.22 -8.87
N ARG A 165 -1.49 -7.91 -9.97
CA ARG A 165 -1.16 -9.33 -9.98
C ARG A 165 0.25 -9.46 -10.52
N ASP A 166 1.20 -9.41 -9.59
CA ASP A 166 2.61 -9.50 -9.85
C ASP A 166 3.03 -10.97 -10.02
N THR A 167 3.87 -11.23 -11.02
CA THR A 167 4.57 -12.51 -11.17
C THR A 167 6.07 -12.32 -11.37
N GLY A 168 6.55 -11.07 -11.28
CA GLY A 168 7.95 -10.67 -11.36
C GLY A 168 8.66 -10.84 -10.04
N MET A 169 8.36 -10.00 -9.05
CA MET A 169 9.00 -9.98 -7.73
C MET A 169 8.57 -11.15 -6.82
N GLU A 170 8.39 -12.33 -7.41
CA GLU A 170 7.83 -13.54 -6.79
C GLU A 170 6.41 -13.33 -6.25
N GLY A 171 5.69 -12.36 -6.80
CA GLY A 171 4.33 -12.03 -6.38
C GLY A 171 4.26 -11.15 -5.14
N ARG A 172 5.40 -10.65 -4.62
CA ARG A 172 5.45 -9.79 -3.42
C ARG A 172 4.58 -8.54 -3.56
N ALA A 173 4.49 -7.97 -4.76
CA ALA A 173 3.69 -6.78 -5.04
C ALA A 173 2.22 -7.10 -5.40
N SER A 174 1.79 -8.36 -5.34
CA SER A 174 0.39 -8.69 -5.62
C SER A 174 -0.53 -8.20 -4.52
N GLY A 175 -1.59 -7.51 -4.88
CA GLY A 175 -2.55 -6.99 -3.93
C GLY A 175 -3.67 -6.18 -4.56
N ASP A 176 -4.62 -5.79 -3.73
CA ASP A 176 -5.68 -4.85 -4.06
C ASP A 176 -5.36 -3.57 -3.29
N TYR A 177 -5.17 -2.46 -4.00
CA TYR A 177 -4.63 -1.23 -3.46
C TYR A 177 -5.63 -0.09 -3.63
N THR A 178 -5.78 0.69 -2.56
CA THR A 178 -6.26 2.07 -2.64
C THR A 178 -5.02 2.95 -2.77
N VAL A 179 -4.85 3.55 -3.93
CA VAL A 179 -3.65 4.29 -4.30
C VAL A 179 -3.95 5.78 -4.21
N GLN A 180 -3.19 6.51 -3.40
CA GLN A 180 -3.35 7.96 -3.26
C GLN A 180 -2.73 8.69 -4.46
N ARG A 181 -3.45 9.64 -5.04
CA ARG A 181 -2.87 10.55 -6.06
C ARG A 181 -2.08 11.66 -5.37
N CYS A 182 -0.77 11.69 -5.59
CA CYS A 182 0.12 12.80 -5.27
C CYS A 182 0.15 13.79 -6.44
N GLY A 183 0.13 15.09 -6.13
CA GLY A 183 0.19 16.16 -7.12
C GLY A 183 -0.20 17.49 -6.49
N ALA A 184 0.16 18.61 -7.14
CA ALA A 184 -0.25 19.92 -6.67
C ALA A 184 -1.78 19.99 -6.66
N ALA A 185 -2.36 20.28 -5.48
CA ALA A 185 -3.74 20.73 -5.41
C ALA A 185 -3.91 21.82 -6.48
N LEU A 186 -4.93 21.67 -7.33
CA LEU A 186 -5.33 22.67 -8.34
C LEU A 186 -5.09 24.06 -7.75
N GLU A 187 -4.13 24.77 -8.33
CA GLU A 187 -3.84 26.16 -8.03
C GLU A 187 -5.20 26.87 -8.02
N THR A 188 -5.67 27.21 -6.82
CA THR A 188 -7.00 27.81 -6.68
C THR A 188 -6.90 29.11 -7.46
N ALA A 189 -7.65 29.20 -8.56
CA ALA A 189 -7.57 30.28 -9.54
C ALA A 189 -7.39 31.64 -8.83
N PRO A 190 -6.51 32.54 -9.32
CA PRO A 190 -6.30 33.81 -8.66
C PRO A 190 -7.63 34.57 -8.68
N GLY A 191 -8.23 34.70 -7.50
CA GLY A 191 -9.26 35.69 -7.27
C GLY A 191 -8.60 37.07 -7.38
N GLY A 192 -8.85 37.76 -8.50
CA GLY A 192 -8.39 39.12 -8.75
C GLY A 192 -8.95 39.68 -10.03
#